data_AF-A0A0F9RG37-F1
#
_entry.id   AF-A0A0F9RG37-F1
#
_cell.length_a   1.000
_cell.length_b   1.000
_cell.length_c   1.000
_cell.angle_alpha   90.00
_cell.angle_beta   90.00
_cell.angle_gamma   90.00
#
_symmetry.space_group_name_H-M   'P 1'
#
loop_
_entity.id
_entity.type
_entity.pdbx_description
1 polymer ?
#
loop_
_entity_poly.entity_id
_entity_poly.type
_entity_poly.pdbx_seq_one_letter_code
_entity_poly.pdbx_strand_id
1 'polypeptide(L)'
;MASSGTYAFNPELQDHIDEAFERCGIDPSDLKARHIRSAIRSANLLFSDWQNFGHKQHNLTFVSQTVTAEDQSFTLPAGGYDIFHATLKRDSRETEMHPISRSDYNAITDKTVEGRPDRYFVDRGSFTPSSGATVFTWQAAENSTDTLEIWYMRTQADAGDPANTLAMTPNYQEAFACGMAFHLCRKYAPQRRKALLADYLGERYDEYKNSRPAGAMGRALTEDRDTGDAILRVRFDRYRGRR
;
A
#
# COMPACT_ATOMS: atom_id res chain seq x y z
N MET A 1 -26.55 7.35 29.53
CA MET A 1 -26.13 8.36 28.53
C MET A 1 -26.50 7.79 27.17
N ALA A 2 -27.32 8.48 26.36
CA ALA A 2 -27.64 8.00 25.02
C ALA A 2 -26.50 8.35 24.06
N SER A 3 -25.99 7.36 23.32
CA SER A 3 -25.02 7.58 22.23
C SER A 3 -25.75 7.66 20.89
N SER A 4 -25.06 8.18 19.85
CA SER A 4 -25.63 8.27 18.50
C SER A 4 -25.93 6.90 17.86
N GLY A 5 -25.27 5.84 18.32
CA GLY A 5 -25.42 4.48 17.76
C GLY A 5 -24.87 4.29 16.35
N THR A 6 -24.24 5.32 15.76
CA THR A 6 -23.71 5.31 14.40
C THR A 6 -22.19 5.13 14.39
N TYR A 7 -21.70 4.31 13.47
CA TYR A 7 -20.27 3.98 13.29
C TYR A 7 -19.83 4.14 11.82
N ALA A 8 -20.54 4.96 11.06
CA ALA A 8 -20.40 5.09 9.61
C ALA A 8 -19.55 6.30 9.18
N PHE A 9 -18.65 6.77 10.04
CA PHE A 9 -17.78 7.89 9.70
C PHE A 9 -16.76 7.45 8.63
N ASN A 10 -17.01 7.87 7.40
CA ASN A 10 -16.14 7.68 6.25
C ASN A 10 -16.35 8.86 5.28
N PRO A 11 -15.64 10.00 5.50
CA PRO A 11 -15.81 11.21 4.70
C PRO A 11 -15.48 10.99 3.22
N GLU A 12 -16.10 11.79 2.37
CA GLU A 12 -15.76 11.82 0.94
C GLU A 12 -14.42 12.56 0.73
N LEU A 13 -13.80 12.36 -0.43
CA LEU A 13 -12.57 13.08 -0.77
C LEU A 13 -12.78 14.61 -0.72
N GLN A 14 -13.97 15.09 -1.07
CA GLN A 14 -14.33 16.51 -0.98
C GLN A 14 -14.23 17.04 0.46
N ASP A 15 -14.75 16.32 1.46
CA ASP A 15 -14.68 16.74 2.87
C ASP A 15 -13.22 16.85 3.33
N HIS A 16 -12.36 15.93 2.91
CA HIS A 16 -10.93 16.00 3.20
C HIS A 16 -10.23 17.18 2.51
N ILE A 17 -10.65 17.52 1.30
CA ILE A 17 -10.12 18.68 0.58
C ILE A 17 -10.50 19.96 1.33
N ASP A 18 -11.75 20.07 1.76
CA ASP A 18 -12.26 21.23 2.47
C ASP A 18 -11.56 21.40 3.83
N GLU A 19 -11.48 20.34 4.64
CA GLU A 19 -10.72 20.30 5.89
C GLU A 19 -9.25 20.71 5.69
N ALA A 20 -8.61 20.22 4.62
CA ALA A 20 -7.22 20.56 4.33
C ALA A 20 -7.02 22.04 3.95
N PHE A 21 -7.99 22.64 3.25
CA PHE A 21 -7.98 24.08 2.94
C PHE A 21 -8.28 24.94 4.16
N GLU A 22 -9.19 24.52 5.04
CA GLU A 22 -9.46 25.19 6.32
C GLU A 22 -8.20 25.24 7.21
N ARG A 23 -7.47 24.12 7.31
CA ARG A 23 -6.16 24.07 7.99
C ARG A 23 -5.13 25.03 7.36
N CYS A 24 -5.19 25.21 6.03
CA CYS A 24 -4.39 26.20 5.31
C CYS A 24 -4.87 27.65 5.53
N GLY A 25 -6.05 27.86 6.12
CA GLY A 25 -6.66 29.16 6.36
C GLY A 25 -7.43 29.72 5.16
N ILE A 26 -7.91 28.85 4.26
CA ILE A 26 -8.75 29.20 3.12
C ILE A 26 -10.15 28.65 3.41
N ASP A 27 -11.16 29.50 3.26
CA ASP A 27 -12.55 29.10 3.43
C ASP A 27 -12.99 28.16 2.27
N PRO A 28 -13.66 27.03 2.55
CA PRO A 28 -14.19 26.14 1.51
C PRO A 28 -15.07 26.85 0.46
N SER A 29 -15.76 27.92 0.85
CA SER A 29 -16.58 28.73 -0.07
C SER A 29 -15.76 29.48 -1.13
N ASP A 30 -14.47 29.72 -0.89
CA ASP A 30 -13.55 30.34 -1.84
C ASP A 30 -12.89 29.33 -2.81
N LEU A 31 -13.22 28.04 -2.70
CA LEU A 31 -12.64 27.00 -3.52
C LEU A 31 -13.17 27.04 -4.95
N LYS A 32 -12.23 27.21 -5.88
CA LYS A 32 -12.49 27.18 -7.32
C LYS A 32 -12.14 25.79 -7.85
N ALA A 33 -12.69 25.40 -8.99
CA ALA A 33 -12.36 24.14 -9.67
C ALA A 33 -10.84 23.90 -9.84
N ARG A 34 -10.03 24.96 -9.99
CA ARG A 34 -8.56 24.85 -10.04
C ARG A 34 -7.93 24.39 -8.72
N HIS A 35 -8.50 24.81 -7.58
CA HIS A 35 -8.05 24.41 -6.24
C HIS A 35 -8.33 22.92 -6.04
N ILE A 36 -9.54 22.47 -6.38
CA ILE A 36 -9.95 21.05 -6.30
C ILE A 36 -9.02 20.18 -7.16
N ARG A 37 -8.77 20.54 -8.43
CA ARG A 37 -7.80 19.81 -9.28
C ARG A 37 -6.38 19.80 -8.71
N SER A 38 -5.97 20.87 -8.04
CA SER A 38 -4.65 20.93 -7.37
C SER A 38 -4.59 20.03 -6.13
N ALA A 39 -5.69 19.93 -5.41
CA ALA A 39 -5.85 19.06 -4.24
C ALA A 39 -5.88 17.58 -4.64
N ILE A 40 -6.64 17.19 -5.67
CA ILE A 40 -6.63 15.83 -6.21
C ILE A 40 -5.21 15.39 -6.62
N ARG A 41 -4.43 16.29 -7.26
CA ARG A 41 -3.01 16.00 -7.55
C ARG A 41 -2.18 15.84 -6.28
N SER A 42 -2.39 16.68 -5.27
CA SER A 42 -1.71 16.54 -3.98
C SER A 42 -2.08 15.22 -3.28
N ALA A 43 -3.34 14.77 -3.37
CA ALA A 43 -3.81 13.52 -2.79
C ALA A 43 -3.13 12.30 -3.42
N ASN A 44 -3.02 12.29 -4.75
CA ASN A 44 -2.29 11.24 -5.46
C ASN A 44 -0.79 11.21 -5.10
N LEU A 45 -0.16 12.38 -4.93
CA LEU A 45 1.22 12.45 -4.44
C LEU A 45 1.37 11.97 -3.00
N LEU A 46 0.41 12.30 -2.13
CA LEU A 46 0.37 11.82 -0.75
C LEU A 46 0.25 10.29 -0.70
N PHE A 47 -0.60 9.69 -1.54
CA PHE A 47 -0.70 8.24 -1.64
C PHE A 47 0.59 7.59 -2.15
N SER A 48 1.29 8.25 -3.07
CA SER A 48 2.64 7.82 -3.49
C SER A 48 3.64 7.90 -2.33
N ASP A 49 3.61 8.96 -1.52
CA ASP A 49 4.47 9.11 -0.35
C ASP A 49 4.16 8.07 0.73
N TRP A 50 2.90 7.71 0.91
CA TRP A 50 2.47 6.69 1.85
C TRP A 50 3.06 5.32 1.53
N GLN A 51 3.27 4.98 0.26
CA GLN A 51 3.95 3.74 -0.13
C GLN A 51 5.39 3.66 0.39
N ASN A 52 6.04 4.81 0.66
CA ASN A 52 7.38 4.86 1.24
C ASN A 52 7.40 4.59 2.75
N PHE A 53 6.27 4.75 3.43
CA PHE A 53 6.14 4.48 4.87
C PHE A 53 5.79 3.02 5.17
N GLY A 54 6.36 2.09 4.40
CA GLY A 54 6.06 0.65 4.50
C GLY A 54 4.68 0.29 3.96
N HIS A 55 4.18 -0.86 4.39
CA HIS A 55 2.88 -1.39 3.96
C HIS A 55 1.80 -0.92 4.91
N LYS A 56 0.54 -1.04 4.51
CA LYS A 56 -0.61 -0.72 5.37
C LYS A 56 -1.62 -1.84 5.31
N GLN A 57 -2.29 -2.11 6.42
CA GLN A 57 -3.30 -3.15 6.49
C GLN A 57 -4.44 -2.96 5.47
N HIS A 58 -4.89 -1.72 5.23
CA HIS A 58 -5.95 -1.44 4.22
C HIS A 58 -5.52 -1.70 2.77
N ASN A 59 -4.24 -1.98 2.54
CA ASN A 59 -3.67 -2.35 1.26
C ASN A 59 -3.38 -3.85 1.13
N LEU A 60 -3.75 -4.66 2.13
CA LEU A 60 -3.74 -6.10 2.00
C LEU A 60 -5.07 -6.57 1.41
N THR A 61 -5.00 -7.41 0.39
CA THR A 61 -6.19 -7.99 -0.25
C THR A 61 -5.95 -9.46 -0.51
N PHE A 62 -7.01 -10.24 -0.36
CA PHE A 62 -6.99 -11.67 -0.62
C PHE A 62 -7.41 -11.96 -2.07
N VAL A 63 -6.75 -12.92 -2.70
CA VAL A 63 -7.19 -13.52 -3.96
C VAL A 63 -6.98 -15.03 -3.91
N SER A 64 -7.96 -15.77 -4.41
CA SER A 64 -7.82 -17.19 -4.70
C SER A 64 -7.56 -17.34 -6.19
N GLN A 65 -6.34 -17.73 -6.55
CA GLN A 65 -5.89 -17.87 -7.94
C GLN A 65 -5.81 -19.35 -8.29
N THR A 66 -6.68 -19.82 -9.19
CA THR A 66 -6.57 -21.18 -9.73
C THR A 66 -5.29 -21.31 -10.56
N VAL A 67 -4.51 -22.37 -10.32
CA VAL A 67 -3.36 -22.69 -11.16
C VAL A 67 -3.82 -23.28 -12.49
N THR A 68 -3.05 -23.10 -13.56
CA THR A 68 -3.25 -23.80 -14.83
C THR A 68 -2.11 -24.80 -14.99
N ALA A 69 -2.41 -26.00 -15.47
CA ALA A 69 -1.38 -27.00 -15.77
C ALA A 69 -0.29 -26.41 -16.68
N GLU A 70 0.97 -26.75 -16.41
CA GLU A 70 2.17 -26.30 -17.13
C GLU A 70 2.51 -24.80 -17.00
N ASP A 71 1.59 -23.96 -16.50
CA ASP A 71 1.86 -22.54 -16.29
C ASP A 71 2.89 -22.34 -15.15
N GLN A 72 3.85 -21.47 -15.41
CA GLN A 72 4.92 -21.08 -14.47
C GLN A 72 4.76 -19.68 -13.94
N SER A 73 3.72 -18.98 -14.37
CA SER A 73 3.48 -17.61 -13.98
C SER A 73 2.02 -17.25 -14.05
N PHE A 74 1.61 -16.37 -13.17
CA PHE A 74 0.34 -15.67 -13.23
C PHE A 74 0.58 -14.20 -12.93
N THR A 75 -0.46 -13.40 -13.10
CA THR A 75 -0.39 -11.97 -12.87
C THR A 75 -1.32 -11.61 -11.72
N LEU A 76 -0.82 -10.82 -10.75
CA LEU A 76 -1.65 -10.37 -9.65
C LEU A 76 -2.80 -9.47 -10.15
N PRO A 77 -3.92 -9.40 -9.41
CA PRO A 77 -4.97 -8.44 -9.72
C PRO A 77 -4.45 -6.99 -9.76
N ALA A 78 -5.24 -6.09 -10.36
CA ALA A 78 -4.89 -4.69 -10.52
C ALA A 78 -4.41 -4.04 -9.20
N GLY A 79 -3.35 -3.26 -9.30
CA GLY A 79 -2.67 -2.65 -8.15
C GLY A 79 -1.80 -3.60 -7.30
N GLY A 80 -1.91 -4.93 -7.47
CA GLY A 80 -1.09 -5.89 -6.72
C GLY A 80 0.37 -5.85 -7.12
N TYR A 81 1.27 -5.44 -6.22
CA TYR A 81 2.70 -5.28 -6.54
C TYR A 81 3.61 -6.28 -5.85
N ASP A 82 3.15 -6.90 -4.76
CA ASP A 82 3.93 -7.84 -3.97
C ASP A 82 3.03 -8.77 -3.16
N ILE A 83 3.56 -9.91 -2.70
CA ILE A 83 2.83 -10.89 -1.91
C ILE A 83 3.22 -10.79 -0.43
N PHE A 84 2.22 -10.74 0.46
CA PHE A 84 2.43 -10.80 1.90
C PHE A 84 2.55 -12.25 2.38
N HIS A 85 1.63 -13.11 1.95
CA HIS A 85 1.63 -14.54 2.26
C HIS A 85 0.90 -15.32 1.16
N ALA A 86 1.33 -16.55 0.90
CA ALA A 86 0.68 -17.43 -0.07
C ALA A 86 0.67 -18.88 0.45
N THR A 87 -0.45 -19.56 0.25
CA THR A 87 -0.58 -21.00 0.47
C THR A 87 -1.13 -21.68 -0.78
N LEU A 88 -0.68 -22.90 -1.04
CA LEU A 88 -1.27 -23.79 -2.03
C LEU A 88 -2.36 -24.62 -1.34
N LYS A 89 -3.57 -24.58 -1.87
CA LYS A 89 -4.72 -25.34 -1.39
C LYS A 89 -5.04 -26.50 -2.34
N ARG A 90 -5.08 -27.70 -1.77
CA ARG A 90 -5.52 -28.93 -2.46
C ARG A 90 -6.36 -29.77 -1.51
N ASP A 91 -7.53 -30.21 -1.95
CA ASP A 91 -8.44 -31.07 -1.17
C ASP A 91 -8.70 -30.55 0.26
N SER A 92 -8.90 -29.22 0.38
CA SER A 92 -9.08 -28.52 1.67
C SER A 92 -7.88 -28.54 2.62
N ARG A 93 -6.69 -28.92 2.14
CA ARG A 93 -5.42 -28.80 2.87
C ARG A 93 -4.62 -27.66 2.28
N GLU A 94 -4.10 -26.82 3.15
CA GLU A 94 -3.26 -25.67 2.78
C GLU A 94 -1.80 -25.99 3.13
N THR A 95 -0.92 -25.77 2.17
CA THR A 95 0.53 -25.90 2.33
C THR A 95 1.15 -24.54 2.07
N GLU A 96 2.01 -24.08 2.97
CA GLU A 96 2.68 -22.79 2.84
C GLU A 96 3.58 -22.77 1.59
N MET A 97 3.57 -21.64 0.87
CA MET A 97 4.52 -21.38 -0.20
C MET A 97 5.56 -20.35 0.24
N HIS A 98 6.81 -20.55 -0.17
CA HIS A 98 7.91 -19.70 0.26
C HIS A 98 8.38 -18.73 -0.82
N PRO A 99 8.60 -17.44 -0.49
CA PRO A 99 9.18 -16.49 -1.42
C PRO A 99 10.65 -16.83 -1.69
N ILE A 100 11.06 -16.74 -2.96
CA ILE A 100 12.45 -16.87 -3.41
C ILE A 100 12.90 -15.62 -4.15
N SER A 101 14.22 -15.36 -4.16
CA SER A 101 14.77 -14.19 -4.84
C SER A 101 14.78 -14.36 -6.36
N ARG A 102 14.91 -13.25 -7.10
CA ARG A 102 15.13 -13.29 -8.56
C ARG A 102 16.35 -14.14 -8.93
N SER A 103 17.41 -14.08 -8.13
CA SER A 103 18.64 -14.85 -8.37
C SER A 103 18.39 -16.34 -8.19
N ASP A 104 17.69 -16.73 -7.13
CA ASP A 104 17.37 -18.14 -6.86
C ASP A 104 16.46 -18.71 -7.94
N TYR A 105 15.44 -17.96 -8.34
CA TYR A 105 14.56 -18.35 -9.44
C TYR A 105 15.33 -18.50 -10.77
N ASN A 106 16.24 -17.58 -11.06
CA ASN A 106 17.07 -17.66 -12.27
C ASN A 106 18.05 -18.85 -12.24
N ALA A 107 18.54 -19.24 -11.07
CA ALA A 107 19.45 -20.38 -10.89
C ALA A 107 18.78 -21.75 -11.11
N ILE A 108 17.44 -21.82 -11.07
CA ILE A 108 16.70 -23.04 -11.40
C ILE A 108 16.95 -23.38 -12.88
N THR A 109 17.55 -24.55 -13.11
CA THR A 109 18.01 -25.00 -14.43
C THR A 109 16.85 -25.34 -15.37
N ASP A 110 15.90 -26.12 -14.89
CA ASP A 110 14.70 -26.49 -15.64
C ASP A 110 13.49 -25.91 -14.90
N LYS A 111 12.80 -24.94 -15.52
CA LYS A 111 11.62 -24.29 -14.93
C LYS A 111 10.31 -25.01 -15.31
N THR A 112 10.38 -25.98 -16.22
CA THR A 112 9.24 -26.72 -16.78
C THR A 112 8.88 -27.97 -16.00
N VAL A 113 9.68 -28.36 -15.01
CA VAL A 113 9.35 -29.49 -14.14
C VAL A 113 8.01 -29.25 -13.48
N GLU A 114 7.08 -30.16 -13.74
CA GLU A 114 5.75 -30.16 -13.17
C GLU A 114 5.74 -30.74 -11.75
N GLY A 115 4.87 -30.19 -10.92
CA GLY A 115 4.54 -30.71 -9.61
C GLY A 115 3.67 -29.73 -8.85
N ARG A 116 3.83 -29.70 -7.52
CA ARG A 116 3.11 -28.78 -6.66
C ARG A 116 3.93 -27.51 -6.47
N PRO A 117 3.40 -26.32 -6.81
CA PRO A 117 4.08 -25.07 -6.52
C PRO A 117 4.37 -24.94 -5.01
N ASP A 118 5.65 -24.91 -4.64
CA ASP A 118 6.13 -24.73 -3.26
C ASP A 118 6.77 -23.37 -3.03
N ARG A 119 7.21 -22.71 -4.12
CA ARG A 119 7.94 -21.44 -4.07
C ARG A 119 7.41 -20.46 -5.10
N TYR A 120 7.62 -19.18 -4.85
CA TYR A 120 7.29 -18.13 -5.79
C TYR A 120 8.28 -16.98 -5.78
N PHE A 121 8.44 -16.33 -6.92
CA PHE A 121 9.18 -15.09 -7.11
C PHE A 121 8.25 -14.02 -7.68
N VAL A 122 8.19 -12.86 -7.05
CA VAL A 122 7.42 -11.71 -7.57
C VAL A 122 8.34 -10.78 -8.35
N ASP A 123 8.07 -10.61 -9.65
CA ASP A 123 8.76 -9.59 -10.45
C ASP A 123 8.10 -8.22 -10.25
N ARG A 124 8.56 -7.49 -9.24
CA ARG A 124 8.12 -6.11 -9.00
C ARG A 124 8.45 -5.14 -10.16
N GLY A 125 9.38 -5.50 -11.05
CA GLY A 125 9.75 -4.69 -12.21
C GLY A 125 8.75 -4.76 -13.36
N SER A 126 7.91 -5.80 -13.41
CA SER A 126 6.80 -5.89 -14.37
C SER A 126 5.51 -5.22 -13.90
N PHE A 127 5.52 -4.64 -12.69
CA PHE A 127 4.34 -4.03 -12.09
C PHE A 127 3.73 -2.96 -13.00
N THR A 128 2.47 -3.17 -13.35
CA THR A 128 1.63 -2.20 -14.05
C THR A 128 0.37 -1.97 -13.23
N PRO A 129 -0.01 -0.73 -12.85
CA PRO A 129 -1.17 -0.49 -11.99
C PRO A 129 -2.48 -1.14 -12.48
N SER A 130 -2.70 -1.18 -13.80
CA SER A 130 -3.89 -1.78 -14.40
C SER A 130 -3.92 -3.31 -14.39
N SER A 131 -2.78 -3.98 -14.20
CA SER A 131 -2.66 -5.43 -14.33
C SER A 131 -1.67 -6.05 -13.34
N GLY A 132 -1.35 -5.41 -12.21
CA GLY A 132 -0.48 -5.96 -11.16
C GLY A 132 0.95 -6.32 -11.60
N ALA A 133 1.66 -7.02 -10.71
CA ALA A 133 2.99 -7.59 -10.93
C ALA A 133 2.88 -9.07 -11.35
N THR A 134 3.88 -9.53 -12.11
CA THR A 134 3.97 -10.93 -12.52
C THR A 134 4.58 -11.77 -11.41
N VAL A 135 3.95 -12.90 -11.11
CA VAL A 135 4.42 -13.87 -10.12
C VAL A 135 4.83 -15.11 -10.88
N PHE A 136 6.07 -15.54 -10.64
CA PHE A 136 6.59 -16.79 -11.15
C PHE A 136 6.55 -17.85 -10.06
N THR A 137 5.99 -19.01 -10.35
CA THR A 137 5.90 -20.13 -9.43
C THR A 137 6.96 -21.18 -9.75
N TRP A 138 7.30 -21.96 -8.74
CA TRP A 138 8.06 -23.18 -8.88
C TRP A 138 7.49 -24.23 -7.91
N GLN A 139 7.25 -25.47 -8.32
CA GLN A 139 7.29 -26.03 -9.68
C GLN A 139 6.18 -25.50 -10.61
N ALA A 140 6.23 -25.85 -11.91
CA ALA A 140 5.09 -25.66 -12.80
C ALA A 140 3.91 -26.50 -12.31
N ALA A 141 2.68 -26.01 -12.41
CA ALA A 141 1.56 -26.73 -11.84
C ALA A 141 1.28 -28.03 -12.62
N GLU A 142 1.17 -29.16 -11.91
CA GLU A 142 0.82 -30.46 -12.51
C GLU A 142 -0.67 -30.60 -12.88
N ASN A 143 -1.52 -29.66 -12.45
CA ASN A 143 -2.96 -29.71 -12.66
C ASN A 143 -3.56 -28.30 -12.83
N SER A 144 -4.85 -28.24 -13.14
CA SER A 144 -5.62 -26.98 -13.22
C SER A 144 -6.73 -26.89 -12.16
N THR A 145 -6.53 -27.52 -11.00
CA THR A 145 -7.56 -27.62 -9.93
C THR A 145 -7.13 -27.02 -8.62
N ASP A 146 -5.82 -26.95 -8.35
CA ASP A 146 -5.32 -26.35 -7.12
C ASP A 146 -5.55 -24.82 -7.13
N THR A 147 -5.67 -24.24 -5.94
CA THR A 147 -5.78 -22.78 -5.78
C THR A 147 -4.63 -22.25 -4.95
N LEU A 148 -4.07 -21.12 -5.39
CA LEU A 148 -3.14 -20.31 -4.61
C LEU A 148 -3.97 -19.30 -3.82
N GLU A 149 -4.00 -19.46 -2.50
CA GLU A 149 -4.65 -18.52 -1.60
C GLU A 149 -3.63 -17.45 -1.20
N ILE A 150 -3.77 -16.25 -1.76
CA ILE A 150 -2.74 -15.22 -1.71
C ILE A 150 -3.28 -13.98 -1.00
N TRP A 151 -2.60 -13.58 0.07
CA TRP A 151 -2.65 -12.23 0.59
C TRP A 151 -1.59 -11.40 -0.11
N TYR A 152 -2.01 -10.45 -0.95
CA TYR A 152 -1.11 -9.58 -1.68
C TYR A 152 -1.26 -8.12 -1.23
N MET A 153 -0.19 -7.37 -1.39
CA MET A 153 -0.15 -5.95 -1.17
C MET A 153 -0.51 -5.24 -2.46
N ARG A 154 -1.51 -4.37 -2.37
CA ARG A 154 -1.94 -3.52 -3.48
C ARG A 154 -1.48 -2.08 -3.28
N THR A 155 -1.23 -1.37 -4.36
CA THR A 155 -1.10 0.08 -4.32
C THR A 155 -2.44 0.71 -3.93
N GLN A 156 -2.39 1.85 -3.27
CA GLN A 156 -3.60 2.65 -3.02
C GLN A 156 -4.28 3.00 -4.35
N ALA A 157 -5.61 3.00 -4.37
CA ALA A 157 -6.38 3.55 -5.48
C ALA A 157 -6.09 5.05 -5.66
N ASP A 158 -6.27 5.56 -6.87
CA ASP A 158 -6.10 6.96 -7.17
C ASP A 158 -7.17 7.82 -6.46
N ALA A 159 -6.80 9.07 -6.17
CA ALA A 159 -7.77 10.09 -5.82
C ALA A 159 -8.56 10.43 -7.10
N GLY A 160 -9.71 9.78 -7.26
CA GLY A 160 -10.62 9.94 -8.38
C GLY A 160 -11.56 11.15 -8.21
N ASP A 161 -12.86 10.91 -8.29
CA ASP A 161 -13.90 11.93 -8.11
C ASP A 161 -13.93 12.43 -6.64
N PRO A 162 -14.06 13.74 -6.38
CA PRO A 162 -14.27 14.27 -5.03
C PRO A 162 -15.43 13.63 -4.25
N ALA A 163 -16.47 13.14 -4.94
CA ALA A 163 -17.59 12.44 -4.31
C ALA A 163 -17.25 11.00 -3.87
N ASN A 164 -16.09 10.47 -4.24
CA ASN A 164 -15.69 9.13 -3.83
C ASN A 164 -15.16 9.13 -2.39
N THR A 165 -15.49 8.07 -1.65
CA THR A 165 -14.80 7.77 -0.39
C THR A 165 -13.44 7.14 -0.66
N LEU A 166 -12.52 7.33 0.28
CA LEU A 166 -11.17 6.80 0.17
C LEU A 166 -11.10 5.42 0.83
N ALA A 167 -10.48 4.46 0.14
CA ALA A 167 -10.28 3.10 0.66
C ALA A 167 -9.16 3.08 1.72
N MET A 168 -9.44 3.58 2.91
CA MET A 168 -8.52 3.57 4.05
C MET A 168 -9.24 3.28 5.37
N THR A 169 -8.49 2.73 6.33
CA THR A 169 -8.98 2.45 7.68
C THR A 169 -9.19 3.76 8.47
N PRO A 170 -10.15 3.85 9.39
CA PRO A 170 -10.45 5.09 10.14
C PRO A 170 -9.26 5.76 10.85
N ASN A 171 -8.26 4.98 11.28
CA ASN A 171 -7.03 5.52 11.90
C ASN A 171 -6.16 6.36 10.94
N TYR A 172 -6.28 6.16 9.63
CA TYR A 172 -5.53 6.91 8.62
C TYR A 172 -6.24 8.20 8.16
N GLN A 173 -7.52 8.39 8.51
CA GLN A 173 -8.31 9.54 8.03
C GLN A 173 -7.71 10.88 8.48
N GLU A 174 -7.28 10.98 9.74
CA GLU A 174 -6.62 12.19 10.26
C GLU A 174 -5.22 12.36 9.66
N ALA A 175 -4.49 11.26 9.43
CA ALA A 175 -3.19 11.32 8.77
C ALA A 175 -3.34 11.82 7.32
N PHE A 176 -4.42 11.46 6.64
CA PHE A 176 -4.73 11.94 5.29
C PHE A 176 -5.04 13.44 5.29
N ALA A 177 -5.93 13.90 6.18
CA ALA A 177 -6.28 15.32 6.31
C ALA A 177 -5.05 16.19 6.63
N CYS A 178 -4.24 15.79 7.62
CA CYS A 178 -2.97 16.45 7.95
C CYS A 178 -1.99 16.47 6.77
N GLY A 179 -1.82 15.33 6.09
CA GLY A 179 -0.91 15.21 4.95
C GLY A 179 -1.35 16.11 3.79
N MET A 180 -2.64 16.11 3.47
CA MET A 180 -3.23 16.98 2.45
C MET A 180 -3.02 18.46 2.76
N ALA A 181 -3.29 18.87 4.00
CA ALA A 181 -3.03 20.24 4.45
C ALA A 181 -1.55 20.61 4.29
N PHE A 182 -0.64 19.70 4.64
CA PHE A 182 0.80 19.90 4.45
C PHE A 182 1.21 20.04 2.97
N HIS A 183 0.69 19.20 2.06
CA HIS A 183 1.01 19.32 0.63
C HIS A 183 0.39 20.59 0.01
N LEU A 184 -0.81 20.98 0.43
CA LEU A 184 -1.49 22.20 -0.04
C LEU A 184 -0.86 23.47 0.53
N CYS A 185 -0.37 23.47 1.77
CA CYS A 185 0.25 24.64 2.36
C CYS A 185 1.50 25.08 1.58
N ARG A 186 2.26 24.14 0.99
CA ARG A 186 3.40 24.46 0.10
C ARG A 186 3.00 25.31 -1.10
N LYS A 187 1.74 25.23 -1.54
CA LYS A 187 1.20 25.95 -2.71
C LYS A 187 0.48 27.24 -2.32
N TYR A 188 -0.28 27.23 -1.21
CA TYR A 188 -1.23 28.29 -0.88
C TYR A 188 -0.94 29.03 0.43
N ALA A 189 -0.23 28.40 1.38
CA ALA A 189 0.02 28.97 2.71
C ALA A 189 1.41 28.55 3.26
N PRO A 190 2.52 28.92 2.58
CA PRO A 190 3.86 28.46 2.94
C PRO A 190 4.28 28.85 4.38
N GLN A 191 3.75 29.94 4.90
CA GLN A 191 3.96 30.41 6.27
C GLN A 191 3.47 29.42 7.35
N ARG A 192 2.45 28.59 7.04
CA ARG A 192 1.89 27.59 7.97
C ARG A 192 2.59 26.23 7.91
N ARG A 193 3.55 26.06 6.98
CA ARG A 193 4.21 24.77 6.71
C ARG A 193 4.76 24.10 7.96
N LYS A 194 5.41 24.86 8.85
CA LYS A 194 6.04 24.30 10.05
C LYS A 194 5.02 23.67 11.00
N ALA A 195 3.88 24.34 11.22
CA ALA A 195 2.83 23.83 12.10
C ALA A 195 2.16 22.59 11.49
N LEU A 196 1.77 22.66 10.22
CA LEU A 196 1.10 21.54 9.54
C LEU A 196 2.01 20.32 9.34
N LEU A 197 3.32 20.54 9.17
CA LEU A 197 4.29 19.45 9.21
C LEU A 197 4.31 18.76 10.58
N ALA A 198 4.26 19.55 11.66
CA ALA A 198 4.26 19.02 13.02
C ALA A 198 3.00 18.19 13.31
N ASP A 199 1.84 18.61 12.80
CA ASP A 199 0.59 17.85 12.94
C ASP A 199 0.63 16.52 12.16
N TYR A 200 1.19 16.55 10.95
CA TYR A 200 1.26 15.38 10.07
C TYR A 200 2.34 14.37 10.51
N LEU A 201 3.60 14.81 10.59
CA LEU A 201 4.79 13.96 10.79
C LEU A 201 5.50 14.21 12.13
N GLY A 202 5.07 15.19 12.92
CA GLY A 202 5.68 15.55 14.19
C GLY A 202 6.71 16.68 14.09
N GLU A 203 6.87 17.45 15.16
CA GLU A 203 7.74 18.62 15.21
C GLU A 203 9.21 18.31 14.92
N ARG A 204 9.66 17.09 15.27
CA ARG A 204 11.04 16.63 15.08
C ARG A 204 11.30 16.00 13.72
N TYR A 205 10.30 15.93 12.85
CA TYR A 205 10.47 15.29 11.56
C TYR A 205 11.43 16.07 10.66
N ASP A 206 12.51 15.41 10.25
CA ASP A 206 13.49 15.95 9.31
C ASP A 206 13.41 15.16 8.00
N GLU A 207 12.88 15.80 6.95
CA GLU A 207 12.75 15.29 5.58
C GLU A 207 14.10 14.78 5.03
N TYR A 208 15.22 15.36 5.45
CA TYR A 208 16.55 15.01 4.94
C TYR A 208 17.20 13.83 5.68
N LYS A 209 16.72 13.49 6.87
CA LYS A 209 17.30 12.41 7.71
C LYS A 209 16.49 11.12 7.69
N ASN A 210 15.43 11.03 6.89
CA ASN A 210 14.48 9.91 6.88
C ASN A 210 14.05 9.53 8.32
N SER A 211 13.72 10.54 9.12
CA SER A 211 13.29 10.35 10.50
C SER A 211 12.00 9.54 10.54
N ARG A 212 11.80 8.74 11.59
CA ARG A 212 10.52 8.04 11.76
C ARG A 212 9.39 9.06 11.87
N PRO A 213 8.29 8.89 11.09
CA PRO A 213 7.14 9.76 11.20
C PRO A 213 6.53 9.66 12.62
N ALA A 214 6.23 10.81 13.20
CA ALA A 214 5.41 10.99 14.38
C ALA A 214 4.09 11.69 13.98
N GLY A 215 3.48 12.49 14.86
CA GLY A 215 2.23 13.19 14.54
C GLY A 215 1.07 12.23 14.22
N ALA A 216 0.17 12.64 13.34
CA ALA A 216 -0.95 11.81 12.89
C ALA A 216 -0.47 10.54 12.17
N MET A 217 0.53 10.64 11.29
CA MET A 217 1.04 9.50 10.54
C MET A 217 1.70 8.46 11.45
N GLY A 218 2.51 8.91 12.41
CA GLY A 218 3.17 8.00 13.36
C GLY A 218 2.20 7.26 14.26
N ARG A 219 1.11 7.90 14.68
CA ARG A 219 0.01 7.23 15.42
C ARG A 219 -0.65 6.16 14.55
N ALA A 220 -1.02 6.50 13.31
CA ALA A 220 -1.64 5.56 12.39
C ALA A 220 -0.76 4.33 12.13
N LEU A 221 0.55 4.54 11.90
CA LEU A 221 1.52 3.47 11.69
C LEU A 221 1.75 2.60 12.94
N THR A 222 1.65 3.16 14.15
CA THR A 222 1.82 2.40 15.38
C THR A 222 0.64 1.45 15.62
N GLU A 223 -0.57 1.86 15.24
CA GLU A 223 -1.77 1.02 15.30
C GLU A 223 -1.83 -0.02 14.18
N ASP A 224 -1.07 0.16 13.10
CA ASP A 224 -1.04 -0.74 11.96
C ASP A 224 -0.20 -2.01 12.26
N ARG A 225 -0.83 -2.97 12.92
CA ARG A 225 -0.19 -4.18 13.48
C ARG A 225 0.44 -5.10 12.44
N ASP A 226 -0.14 -5.17 11.23
CA ASP A 226 0.32 -6.08 10.18
C ASP A 226 1.68 -5.67 9.58
N THR A 227 2.11 -4.42 9.82
CA THR A 227 3.45 -3.98 9.44
C THR A 227 4.57 -4.67 10.21
N GLY A 228 4.28 -5.23 11.39
CA GLY A 228 5.26 -5.93 12.23
C GLY A 228 5.57 -7.36 11.77
N ASP A 229 4.65 -8.01 11.07
CA ASP A 229 4.73 -9.42 10.67
C ASP A 229 5.20 -9.61 9.21
N ALA A 230 5.29 -8.52 8.44
CA ALA A 230 5.66 -8.56 7.04
C ALA A 230 7.14 -8.95 6.83
N ILE A 231 7.41 -10.23 6.52
CA ILE A 231 8.75 -10.70 6.11
C ILE A 231 8.91 -10.51 4.60
N LEU A 232 9.21 -9.28 4.17
CA LEU A 232 9.35 -8.95 2.74
C LEU A 232 10.75 -9.12 2.17
N ARG A 233 11.64 -9.77 2.93
CA ARG A 233 13.04 -9.93 2.53
C ARG A 233 13.53 -11.34 2.81
N VAL A 234 13.87 -12.06 1.74
CA VAL A 234 15.16 -12.77 1.71
C VAL A 234 16.22 -11.67 1.67
N ARG A 235 16.75 -11.24 2.84
CA ARG A 235 17.77 -10.17 2.88
C ARG A 235 18.97 -10.61 2.05
N PHE A 236 19.25 -9.91 0.95
CA PHE A 236 20.64 -9.66 0.62
C PHE A 236 21.13 -8.64 1.66
N ASP A 237 21.72 -9.14 2.74
CA ASP A 237 22.42 -8.27 3.68
C ASP A 237 23.54 -7.61 2.86
N ARG A 238 23.38 -6.32 2.54
CA ARG A 238 24.55 -5.55 2.10
C ARG A 238 25.50 -5.64 3.26
N TYR A 239 26.59 -6.40 3.07
CA TYR A 239 27.68 -6.53 4.01
C TYR A 239 27.99 -5.14 4.57
N ARG A 240 27.44 -4.82 5.75
CA ARG A 240 27.83 -3.63 6.49
C ARG A 240 29.19 -4.02 7.03
N GLY A 241 30.22 -3.77 6.24
CA GLY A 241 31.59 -3.78 6.72
C GLY A 241 31.60 -2.87 7.94
N ARG A 242 31.68 -3.49 9.13
CA ARG A 242 32.11 -2.81 10.34
C ARG A 242 33.45 -2.18 9.99
N ARG A 243 33.48 -0.86 9.88
CA ARG A 243 34.69 -0.08 10.12
C ARG A 243 34.57 0.46 11.54
#